data_AF-A0A9X2MFC9-F1
#
_entry.id   AF-A0A9X2MFC9-F1
#
_cell.length_a   1.000
_cell.length_b   1.000
_cell.length_c   1.000
_cell.angle_alpha   90.00
_cell.angle_beta   90.00
_cell.angle_gamma   90.00
#
_symmetry.space_group_name_H-M   'P 1'
#
loop_
_entity.id
_entity.type
_entity.pdbx_description
1 polymer ?
#
loop_
_entity_poly.entity_id
_entity_poly.type
_entity_poly.pdbx_seq_one_letter_code
_entity_poly.pdbx_strand_id
1 'polypeptide(L)' 'MKEESFINQNYFQGKITDISDGGVKIEFFGRLGSIRIPKRMLISKEEPKIGSEVGFMMTYPEVLE' A
#
# COMPACT_ATOMS: atom_id res chain seq x y z
N MET A 1 -22.83 19.80 -1.75
CA MET A 1 -22.02 19.86 -2.98
C MET A 1 -21.51 18.46 -3.22
N LYS A 2 -21.75 17.89 -4.41
CA LYS A 2 -21.27 16.56 -4.76
C LYS A 2 -19.75 16.65 -4.80
N GLU A 3 -19.11 16.06 -3.80
CA GLU A 3 -17.67 15.85 -3.80
C GLU A 3 -17.44 14.77 -4.84
N GLU A 4 -17.17 15.20 -6.07
CA GLU A 4 -16.76 14.32 -7.15
C GLU A 4 -15.52 13.57 -6.65
N SER A 5 -15.73 12.30 -6.31
CA SER A 5 -14.68 11.37 -5.99
C SER A 5 -13.82 11.21 -7.24
N PHE A 6 -12.76 12.01 -7.33
CA PHE A 6 -11.63 11.70 -8.19
C PHE A 6 -11.07 10.37 -7.71
N ILE A 7 -11.61 9.27 -8.23
CA ILE A 7 -10.99 7.95 -8.12
C ILE A 7 -9.71 8.08 -8.93
N ASN A 8 -8.62 8.41 -8.25
CA ASN A 8 -7.30 8.26 -8.83
C ASN A 8 -7.17 6.77 -9.14
N GLN A 9 -7.25 6.40 -10.43
CA GLN A 9 -7.30 5.01 -10.87
C GLN A 9 -6.08 4.18 -10.40
N ASN A 10 -5.03 4.87 -9.93
CA ASN A 10 -3.79 4.27 -9.44
C ASN A 10 -3.68 4.28 -7.90
N TYR A 11 -4.69 4.73 -7.16
CA TYR A 11 -4.66 4.76 -5.69
C TYR A 11 -5.37 3.56 -5.08
N PHE A 12 -4.60 2.66 -4.51
CA PHE A 12 -5.04 1.43 -3.86
C PHE A 12 -4.98 1.57 -2.34
N GLN A 13 -5.91 0.93 -1.65
CA GLN A 13 -5.93 0.87 -0.20
C GLN A 13 -5.77 -0.57 0.27
N GLY A 14 -5.15 -0.73 1.42
CA GLY A 14 -4.91 -2.05 2.00
C GLY A 14 -4.53 -1.99 3.47
N LYS A 15 -4.12 -3.13 3.99
CA LYS A 15 -3.77 -3.33 5.40
C LYS A 15 -2.43 -4.04 5.53
N ILE A 16 -1.61 -3.63 6.50
CA ILE A 16 -0.39 -4.34 6.84
C ILE A 16 -0.75 -5.66 7.53
N THR A 17 -0.33 -6.78 6.93
CA THR A 17 -0.59 -8.13 7.44
C THR A 17 0.67 -8.82 7.98
N ASP A 18 1.85 -8.34 7.60
CA ASP A 18 3.13 -8.87 8.10
C ASP A 18 4.21 -7.78 8.12
N ILE A 19 5.10 -7.85 9.11
CA ILE A 19 6.25 -6.96 9.28
C ILE A 19 7.47 -7.82 9.60
N SER A 20 8.54 -7.64 8.83
CA SER A 20 9.85 -8.27 9.06
C SER A 20 10.95 -7.21 9.07
N ASP A 21 12.17 -7.60 9.42
CA ASP A 21 13.33 -6.70 9.38
C ASP A 21 13.53 -6.04 8.01
N GLY A 22 13.32 -6.80 6.93
CA GLY A 22 13.58 -6.33 5.56
C GLY A 22 12.39 -5.63 4.87
N GLY A 23 11.16 -5.75 5.38
CA GLY A 23 10.00 -5.29 4.63
C GLY A 23 8.65 -5.52 5.29
N VAL A 24 7.62 -5.01 4.62
CA VAL A 24 6.23 -4.94 5.05
C VAL A 24 5.36 -5.59 3.99
N LYS A 25 4.43 -6.46 4.39
CA LYS A 25 3.40 -7.02 3.49
C LYS A 25 2.12 -6.22 3.62
N ILE A 26 1.59 -5.78 2.49
CA ILE A 26 0.32 -5.06 2.37
C ILE A 26 -0.65 -5.94 1.61
N GLU A 27 -1.82 -6.20 2.18
CA GLU A 27 -2.94 -6.86 1.50
C GLU A 27 -3.95 -5.81 1.07
N PHE A 28 -4.28 -5.77 -0.23
CA PHE A 28 -5.18 -4.77 -0.80
C PHE A 28 -6.65 -5.15 -0.59
N PHE A 29 -7.48 -4.15 -0.32
CA PHE A 29 -8.92 -4.35 -0.23
C PHE A 29 -9.51 -4.75 -1.59
N GLY A 30 -10.62 -5.49 -1.57
CA GLY A 30 -11.26 -5.95 -2.80
C GLY A 30 -10.58 -7.15 -3.48
N ARG A 31 -9.74 -7.91 -2.75
CA ARG A 31 -9.08 -9.15 -3.22
C ARG A 31 -8.13 -8.92 -4.41
N LEU A 32 -7.49 -7.75 -4.47
CA LEU A 32 -6.53 -7.39 -5.51
C LEU A 32 -5.14 -8.02 -5.30
N GLY A 33 -4.99 -8.82 -4.24
CA GLY A 33 -3.74 -9.51 -3.89
C GLY A 33 -2.94 -8.76 -2.83
N SER A 34 -1.63 -9.02 -2.79
CA SER A 34 -0.72 -8.44 -1.81
C SER A 34 0.61 -8.09 -2.43
N ILE A 35 1.28 -7.08 -1.88
CA ILE A 35 2.65 -6.69 -2.23
C ILE A 35 3.54 -6.72 -0.99
N ARG A 36 4.82 -7.06 -1.17
CA ARG A 36 5.84 -6.86 -0.14
C ARG A 36 6.77 -5.76 -0.59
N ILE A 37 6.90 -4.73 0.24
CA ILE A 37 7.80 -3.60 -0.02
C ILE A 37 8.86 -3.50 1.08
N PRO A 38 10.07 -3.01 0.79
CA PRO A 38 11.02 -2.64 1.83
C PRO A 38 10.44 -1.61 2.79
N LYS A 39 10.76 -1.70 4.09
CA LYS A 39 10.29 -0.75 5.13
C LYS A 39 10.54 0.71 4.76
N ARG A 40 11.68 1.00 4.11
CA ARG A 40 12.05 2.35 3.64
C ARG A 40 11.09 2.99 2.64
N MET A 41 10.24 2.20 1.98
CA MET A 41 9.22 2.73 1.06
C MET A 41 7.93 3.14 1.78
N LEU A 42 7.77 2.75 3.05
CA LEU A 42 6.58 3.10 3.82
C LEU A 42 6.77 4.46 4.49
N ILE A 43 5.94 5.42 4.09
CA ILE A 43 5.93 6.76 4.68
C ILE A 43 5.03 6.73 5.91
N SER A 44 5.60 6.85 7.10
CA SER A 44 4.86 6.86 8.36
C SER A 44 5.53 7.81 9.37
N LYS A 45 4.72 8.43 10.24
CA LYS A 45 5.20 9.23 11.37
C LYS A 45 5.60 8.37 12.58
N GLU A 46 4.91 7.25 12.72
CA GLU A 46 5.07 6.29 13.81
C GLU A 46 5.51 4.92 13.26
N GLU A 47 5.98 4.04 14.13
CA GLU A 47 6.34 2.67 13.72
C GLU A 47 5.10 1.93 13.18
N PRO A 48 5.17 1.34 11.97
CA PRO A 48 4.06 0.58 11.39
C PRO A 48 3.72 -0.65 12.22
N LYS A 49 2.43 -1.01 12.25
CA LYS A 49 1.93 -2.16 13.01
C LYS A 49 1.09 -3.06 12.12
N ILE A 50 1.07 -4.35 12.44
CA ILE A 50 0.07 -5.26 11.86
C ILE A 50 -1.29 -4.70 12.22
N GLY A 51 -2.14 -4.51 11.22
CA GLY A 51 -3.41 -3.83 11.43
C GLY A 51 -3.55 -2.50 10.71
N SER A 52 -2.45 -1.77 10.51
CA SER A 52 -2.49 -0.41 9.97
C SER A 52 -2.99 -0.38 8.53
N GLU A 53 -3.93 0.52 8.25
CA GLU A 53 -4.38 0.82 6.89
C GLU A 53 -3.35 1.68 6.17
N VAL A 54 -3.19 1.43 4.88
CA VAL A 54 -2.22 2.11 4.02
C VAL A 54 -2.84 2.45 2.68
N GLY A 55 -2.39 3.57 2.11
CA GLY A 55 -2.67 3.97 0.73
C GLY A 55 -1.44 3.81 -0.14
N PHE A 56 -1.63 3.41 -1.39
CA PHE A 56 -0.56 3.10 -2.32
C PHE A 56 -0.89 3.58 -3.73
N MET A 57 -0.07 4.46 -4.29
CA MET A 57 -0.28 5.08 -5.61
C MET A 57 0.24 4.21 -6.79
N MET A 58 0.67 2.97 -6.54
CA MET A 58 1.25 2.04 -7.54
C MET A 58 2.29 2.69 -8.48
N THR A 59 3.17 3.55 -7.93
CA THR A 59 3.83 4.53 -8.78
C THR A 59 4.91 4.01 -9.72
N TYR A 60 5.66 2.94 -9.41
CA TYR A 60 6.35 2.24 -10.50
C TYR A 60 6.81 0.82 -10.15
N PRO A 61 6.09 -0.16 -10.68
CA PRO A 61 6.57 -1.49 -10.95
C PRO A 61 7.26 -1.57 -12.32
N GLU A 62 7.54 -2.81 -12.73
CA GLU A 62 7.87 -3.36 -14.05
C GLU A 62 9.19 -3.01 -14.76
N VAL A 63 9.87 -4.11 -15.12
CA VAL A 63 10.86 -4.21 -16.19
C VAL A 63 10.17 -4.97 -17.32
N LEU A 64 9.98 -4.29 -18.44
CA LEU A 64 9.17 -4.78 -19.58
C LEU A 64 9.92 -5.79 -20.45
N GLU A 65 11.26 -5.88 -20.30
CA GLU A 65 12.19 -6.92 -20.80
C GLU A 65 13.42 -7.02 -19.89
#